data_AF-A0A975J7N8-F1
#
_entry.id   AF-A0A975J7N8-F1
#
_cell.length_a   1.000
_cell.length_b   1.000
_cell.length_c   1.000
_cell.angle_alpha   90.00
_cell.angle_beta   90.00
_cell.angle_gamma   90.00
#
_symmetry.space_group_name_H-M   'P 1'
#
loop_
_entity.id
_entity.type
_entity.pdbx_description
1 polymer ?
#
loop_
_entity_poly.entity_id
_entity_poly.type
_entity_poly.pdbx_seq_one_letter_code
_entity_poly.pdbx_strand_id
1 'polypeptide(L)'
;MKKTKVILIVLVMILIQSITTSIDVQAITLEDRAYNEGKVVGRSSGQIYGQKDYINGKKNNWQKAHAEEEKIVIDDYNLKQETAIYRFNFLRGFREEFKLGYENGYKNFNGNAKKATYDIGLEHGRIFGIIDGEIYGKKDYYEGKINDWRNQIPSEASIRREHSLNNDADKYAEGFLLGYKIAFEESYTNTYRETNIDNSKAPKENGILHGTEMGFKLGSTLGQIDFADKKSNNWEKALPSNLDIMIKYNLNREVQEYREGFLVGFKDGFRDGYIEYFQQQNINLGKENINYKSISMLGGDLTSTDGIMKLKIEPGTIYEEKYLSIQKGDFPILYNTNSYIPVTNTYFIRIENQFKTIGLHNPIMLTFKYYGSERGGIYQLVDDKWRYLYSNIKDGEISTKLDSRFYIGGVYAVIIDDSYTELKDVHSNWAGQEIYTFIRRDYITGYSDKTFRPEASITRAEFITLLGRVMEWDNDVNHDQIKKFSDYNTFGYYGDVIAKATSLKLINGYADNTFKPTKPINYKEIEFILQRIPNNNKFKWSEIEDKMMYERYTRSKSILSKENNITKAEVVYMLYHLQNEGKI
;
A
#
# COMPACT_ATOMS: atom_id res chain seq x y z
N MET A 1 -2.63 -32.82 -25.52
CA MET A 1 -3.58 -32.11 -24.63
C MET A 1 -3.18 -32.20 -23.16
N LYS A 2 -1.91 -31.87 -22.85
CA LYS A 2 -1.33 -31.82 -21.50
C LYS A 2 -1.03 -30.35 -21.22
N LYS A 3 -1.94 -29.64 -20.55
CA LYS A 3 -1.71 -28.35 -19.85
C LYS A 3 -2.98 -27.78 -19.19
N THR A 4 -4.16 -28.33 -19.45
CA THR A 4 -5.42 -27.85 -18.85
C THR A 4 -5.81 -28.55 -17.52
N LYS A 5 -5.12 -29.65 -17.14
CA LYS A 5 -5.41 -30.41 -15.90
C LYS A 5 -4.66 -29.91 -14.64
N VAL A 6 -3.72 -28.98 -14.78
CA VAL A 6 -2.98 -28.39 -13.63
C VAL A 6 -3.75 -27.20 -13.02
N ILE A 7 -4.68 -26.61 -13.77
CA ILE A 7 -5.40 -25.39 -13.35
C ILE A 7 -6.45 -25.69 -12.27
N LEU A 8 -7.05 -26.89 -12.24
CA LEU A 8 -8.09 -27.23 -11.25
C LEU A 8 -7.50 -27.58 -9.87
N ILE A 9 -6.33 -28.23 -9.83
CA ILE A 9 -5.59 -28.57 -8.60
C ILE A 9 -5.05 -27.31 -7.91
N VAL A 10 -4.62 -26.33 -8.71
CA VAL A 10 -4.20 -25.01 -8.21
C VAL A 10 -5.40 -24.20 -7.72
N LEU A 11 -6.60 -24.36 -8.29
CA LEU A 11 -7.81 -23.64 -7.84
C LEU A 11 -8.33 -24.10 -6.47
N VAL A 12 -8.19 -25.39 -6.12
CA VAL A 12 -8.60 -25.91 -4.80
C VAL A 12 -7.59 -25.53 -3.71
N MET A 13 -6.28 -25.58 -4.00
CA MET A 13 -5.27 -25.06 -3.07
C MET A 13 -5.32 -23.53 -2.92
N ILE A 14 -5.60 -22.79 -4.00
CA ILE A 14 -5.82 -21.33 -3.92
C ILE A 14 -7.12 -21.01 -3.16
N LEU A 15 -8.18 -21.83 -3.24
CA LEU A 15 -9.36 -21.63 -2.39
C LEU A 15 -9.06 -21.83 -0.91
N ILE A 16 -8.21 -22.80 -0.57
CA ILE A 16 -7.75 -23.03 0.82
C ILE A 16 -6.85 -21.88 1.31
N GLN A 17 -6.01 -21.29 0.44
CA GLN A 17 -5.19 -20.10 0.76
C GLN A 17 -5.95 -18.75 0.72
N SER A 18 -7.07 -18.66 -0.01
CA SER A 18 -7.85 -17.41 -0.14
C SER A 18 -8.99 -17.31 0.89
N ILE A 19 -9.41 -18.42 1.51
CA ILE A 19 -10.30 -18.38 2.68
C ILE A 19 -9.51 -18.02 3.95
N THR A 20 -8.22 -18.32 4.04
CA THR A 20 -7.36 -17.96 5.19
C THR A 20 -6.83 -16.52 5.16
N THR A 21 -7.11 -15.72 4.12
CA THR A 21 -6.61 -14.34 4.01
C THR A 21 -7.67 -13.23 4.16
N SER A 22 -8.82 -13.52 4.79
CA SER A 22 -9.79 -12.48 5.15
C SER A 22 -10.49 -12.64 6.49
N ILE A 23 -9.92 -13.39 7.43
CA ILE A 23 -10.39 -13.43 8.82
C ILE A 23 -9.20 -13.10 9.73
N ASP A 24 -9.36 -12.02 10.50
CA ASP A 24 -8.44 -11.58 11.55
C ASP A 24 -7.84 -12.76 12.32
N VAL A 25 -6.51 -12.86 12.34
CA VAL A 25 -5.80 -13.89 13.11
C VAL A 25 -5.79 -13.48 14.58
N GLN A 26 -6.92 -13.66 15.25
CA GLN A 26 -6.92 -14.00 16.68
C GLN A 26 -6.35 -15.41 16.81
N ALA A 27 -5.57 -15.68 17.87
CA ALA A 27 -5.00 -17.00 18.13
C ALA A 27 -6.13 -18.06 18.15
N ILE A 28 -6.25 -18.80 17.03
CA ILE A 28 -7.27 -19.82 16.81
C ILE A 28 -7.13 -20.83 17.95
N THR A 29 -8.09 -20.84 18.85
CA THR A 29 -8.13 -21.79 19.97
C THR A 29 -8.26 -23.21 19.40
N LEU A 30 -7.95 -24.25 20.18
CA LEU A 30 -8.22 -25.64 19.76
C LEU A 30 -9.70 -25.82 19.33
N GLU A 31 -10.58 -25.01 19.90
CA GLU A 31 -12.00 -24.91 19.58
C GLU A 31 -12.23 -24.31 18.19
N ASP A 32 -11.57 -23.20 17.86
CA ASP A 32 -11.65 -22.56 16.55
C ASP A 32 -11.03 -23.42 15.45
N ARG A 33 -9.97 -24.17 15.78
CA ARG A 33 -9.35 -25.12 14.84
C ARG A 33 -10.30 -26.28 14.55
N ALA A 34 -10.81 -26.94 15.59
CA ALA A 34 -11.78 -28.03 15.43
C ALA A 34 -13.02 -27.58 14.66
N TYR A 35 -13.52 -26.39 14.98
CA TYR A 35 -14.66 -25.78 14.30
C TYR A 35 -14.37 -25.48 12.83
N ASN A 36 -13.22 -24.89 12.50
CA ASN A 36 -12.83 -24.60 11.12
C ASN A 36 -12.56 -25.88 10.30
N GLU A 37 -11.98 -26.92 10.90
CA GLU A 37 -11.81 -28.22 10.26
C GLU A 37 -13.18 -28.85 9.95
N GLY A 38 -14.09 -28.84 10.92
CA GLY A 38 -15.48 -29.26 10.73
C GLY A 38 -16.15 -28.50 9.59
N LYS A 39 -15.98 -27.17 9.53
CA LYS A 39 -16.54 -26.31 8.47
C LYS A 39 -16.12 -26.75 7.05
N VAL A 40 -14.85 -27.07 6.84
CA VAL A 40 -14.33 -27.47 5.52
C VAL A 40 -14.93 -28.81 5.07
N VAL A 41 -14.95 -29.79 5.97
CA VAL A 41 -15.53 -31.11 5.71
C VAL A 41 -17.03 -30.99 5.48
N GLY A 42 -17.71 -30.22 6.34
CA GLY A 42 -19.14 -29.93 6.25
C GLY A 42 -19.50 -29.35 4.90
N ARG A 43 -18.84 -28.26 4.48
CA ARG A 43 -19.13 -27.58 3.22
C ARG A 43 -19.02 -28.50 2.01
N SER A 44 -17.94 -29.29 1.95
CA SER A 44 -17.64 -30.18 0.83
C SER A 44 -18.63 -31.35 0.77
N SER A 45 -18.85 -32.05 1.88
CA SER A 45 -19.84 -33.12 1.97
C SER A 45 -21.25 -32.58 1.69
N GLY A 46 -21.61 -31.45 2.28
CA GLY A 46 -22.88 -30.78 2.04
C GLY A 46 -23.12 -30.56 0.55
N GLN A 47 -22.16 -29.94 -0.15
CA GLN A 47 -22.26 -29.66 -1.59
C GLN A 47 -22.44 -30.93 -2.42
N ILE A 48 -21.70 -32.00 -2.09
CA ILE A 48 -21.82 -33.32 -2.74
C ILE A 48 -23.24 -33.87 -2.57
N TYR A 49 -23.76 -33.90 -1.33
CA TYR A 49 -25.11 -34.42 -1.05
C TYR A 49 -26.21 -33.54 -1.67
N GLY A 50 -26.03 -32.22 -1.70
CA GLY A 50 -26.96 -31.29 -2.33
C GLY A 50 -27.07 -31.52 -3.84
N GLN A 51 -25.93 -31.65 -4.52
CA GLN A 51 -25.89 -31.98 -5.94
C GLN A 51 -26.47 -33.38 -6.21
N LYS A 52 -26.12 -34.36 -5.38
CA LYS A 52 -26.62 -35.74 -5.44
C LYS A 52 -28.14 -35.81 -5.32
N ASP A 53 -28.73 -35.13 -4.33
CA ASP A 53 -30.19 -35.14 -4.15
C ASP A 53 -30.91 -34.40 -5.29
N TYR A 54 -30.33 -33.31 -5.80
CA TYR A 54 -30.85 -32.62 -6.98
C TYR A 54 -30.83 -33.52 -8.23
N ILE A 55 -29.69 -34.18 -8.51
CA ILE A 55 -29.51 -35.11 -9.63
C ILE A 55 -30.51 -36.26 -9.59
N ASN A 56 -30.80 -36.77 -8.38
CA ASN A 56 -31.73 -37.86 -8.15
C ASN A 56 -33.20 -37.42 -8.08
N GLY A 57 -33.50 -36.13 -8.29
CA GLY A 57 -34.86 -35.58 -8.18
C GLY A 57 -35.46 -35.68 -6.77
N LYS A 58 -34.64 -35.88 -5.74
CA LYS A 58 -35.06 -35.94 -4.34
C LYS A 58 -35.34 -34.52 -3.86
N LYS A 59 -36.36 -34.34 -3.01
CA LYS A 59 -36.61 -33.05 -2.35
C LYS A 59 -35.45 -32.73 -1.40
N ASN A 60 -35.10 -31.45 -1.29
CA ASN A 60 -34.10 -30.96 -0.34
C ASN A 60 -34.40 -31.49 1.08
N ASN A 61 -33.48 -32.29 1.62
CA ASN A 61 -33.55 -32.84 2.97
C ASN A 61 -32.13 -32.95 3.56
N TRP A 62 -31.49 -31.79 3.74
CA TRP A 62 -30.12 -31.70 4.25
C TRP A 62 -29.98 -32.34 5.64
N GLN A 63 -31.02 -32.33 6.47
CA GLN A 63 -30.99 -32.92 7.82
C GLN A 63 -30.78 -34.42 7.78
N LYS A 64 -31.43 -35.11 6.83
CA LYS A 64 -31.26 -36.56 6.65
C LYS A 64 -29.86 -36.87 6.12
N ALA A 65 -29.43 -36.17 5.07
CA ALA A 65 -28.09 -36.33 4.48
C ALA A 65 -26.97 -36.09 5.52
N HIS A 66 -27.12 -35.04 6.33
CA HIS A 66 -26.20 -34.73 7.42
C HIS A 66 -26.14 -35.85 8.46
N ALA A 67 -27.28 -36.39 8.89
CA ALA A 67 -27.31 -37.44 9.91
C ALA A 67 -26.72 -38.78 9.44
N GLU A 68 -26.70 -39.03 8.12
CA GLU A 68 -26.02 -40.17 7.52
C GLU A 68 -24.51 -39.93 7.47
N GLU A 69 -24.07 -38.77 6.96
CA GLU A 69 -22.65 -38.42 6.83
C GLU A 69 -21.95 -38.21 8.18
N GLU A 70 -22.62 -37.63 9.17
CA GLU A 70 -22.04 -37.37 10.49
C GLU A 70 -21.51 -38.65 11.15
N LYS A 71 -22.19 -39.79 10.94
CA LYS A 71 -21.76 -41.09 11.49
C LYS A 71 -20.45 -41.56 10.88
N ILE A 72 -20.29 -41.35 9.57
CA ILE A 72 -19.11 -41.73 8.81
C ILE A 72 -17.94 -40.85 9.24
N VAL A 73 -18.14 -39.53 9.26
CA VAL A 73 -17.12 -38.55 9.67
C VAL A 73 -16.64 -38.77 11.11
N ILE A 74 -17.51 -39.18 12.03
CA ILE A 74 -17.12 -39.54 13.40
C ILE A 74 -16.12 -40.70 13.43
N ASP A 75 -16.31 -41.70 12.57
CA ASP A 75 -15.46 -42.88 12.51
C ASP A 75 -14.17 -42.60 11.71
N ASP A 76 -14.26 -41.92 10.57
CA ASP A 76 -13.13 -41.59 9.69
C ASP A 76 -12.10 -40.67 10.36
N TYR A 77 -12.58 -39.65 11.07
CA TYR A 77 -11.73 -38.73 11.83
C TYR A 77 -11.44 -39.23 13.24
N ASN A 78 -11.86 -40.45 13.58
CA ASN A 78 -11.67 -41.08 14.88
C ASN A 78 -12.07 -40.15 16.05
N LEU A 79 -13.13 -39.36 15.86
CA LEU A 79 -13.57 -38.32 16.81
C LEU A 79 -13.99 -38.89 18.17
N LYS A 80 -14.16 -40.21 18.26
CA LYS A 80 -14.40 -40.94 19.51
C LYS A 80 -13.18 -40.91 20.45
N GLN A 81 -11.97 -40.84 19.90
CA GLN A 81 -10.72 -40.75 20.67
C GLN A 81 -10.29 -39.30 20.96
N GLU A 82 -10.93 -38.33 20.31
CA GLU A 82 -10.68 -36.91 20.51
C GLU A 82 -11.33 -36.35 21.78
N THR A 83 -10.82 -35.19 22.22
CA THR A 83 -11.39 -34.51 23.39
C THR A 83 -12.86 -34.13 23.15
N ALA A 84 -13.67 -34.13 24.21
CA ALA A 84 -15.09 -33.78 24.10
C ALA A 84 -15.30 -32.38 23.51
N ILE A 85 -14.40 -31.44 23.80
CA ILE A 85 -14.40 -30.06 23.30
C ILE A 85 -14.08 -30.03 21.80
N TYR A 86 -13.06 -30.77 21.35
CA TYR A 86 -12.71 -30.87 19.94
C TYR A 86 -13.87 -31.46 19.13
N ARG A 87 -14.37 -32.62 19.57
CA ARG A 87 -15.50 -33.31 18.93
C ARG A 87 -16.74 -32.42 18.84
N PHE A 88 -17.08 -31.69 19.91
CA PHE A 88 -18.23 -30.79 19.92
C PHE A 88 -18.09 -29.66 18.90
N ASN A 89 -16.95 -28.99 18.87
CA ASN A 89 -16.70 -27.87 17.97
C ASN A 89 -16.59 -28.32 16.51
N PHE A 90 -15.95 -29.46 16.26
CA PHE A 90 -15.88 -30.08 14.94
C PHE A 90 -17.27 -30.40 14.40
N LEU A 91 -18.10 -31.11 15.18
CA LEU A 91 -19.46 -31.46 14.75
C LEU A 91 -20.35 -30.23 14.58
N ARG A 92 -20.13 -29.17 15.36
CA ARG A 92 -20.81 -27.88 15.20
C ARG A 92 -20.46 -27.23 13.85
N GLY A 93 -19.17 -27.09 13.55
CA GLY A 93 -18.69 -26.50 12.29
C GLY A 93 -19.11 -27.33 11.07
N PHE A 94 -19.01 -28.66 11.20
CA PHE A 94 -19.48 -29.61 10.20
C PHE A 94 -20.95 -29.40 9.86
N ARG A 95 -21.83 -29.38 10.88
CA ARG A 95 -23.27 -29.22 10.66
C ARG A 95 -23.64 -27.91 9.98
N GLU A 96 -23.03 -26.81 10.39
CA GLU A 96 -23.35 -25.47 9.89
C GLU A 96 -23.00 -25.32 8.41
N GLU A 97 -21.78 -25.68 8.04
CA GLU A 97 -21.34 -25.58 6.65
C GLU A 97 -21.88 -26.72 5.78
N PHE A 98 -22.23 -27.88 6.34
CA PHE A 98 -22.92 -28.93 5.61
C PHE A 98 -24.27 -28.45 5.08
N LYS A 99 -25.05 -27.75 5.90
CA LYS A 99 -26.30 -27.15 5.44
C LYS A 99 -26.07 -26.15 4.30
N LEU A 100 -25.10 -25.23 4.45
CA LEU A 100 -24.79 -24.21 3.45
C LEU A 100 -24.29 -24.81 2.14
N GLY A 101 -23.36 -25.76 2.22
CA GLY A 101 -22.86 -26.53 1.09
C GLY A 101 -23.99 -27.26 0.38
N TYR A 102 -24.87 -27.94 1.12
CA TYR A 102 -26.01 -28.67 0.58
C TYR A 102 -26.98 -27.76 -0.15
N GLU A 103 -27.40 -26.65 0.45
CA GLU A 103 -28.32 -25.72 -0.22
C GLU A 103 -27.72 -25.11 -1.49
N ASN A 104 -26.43 -24.79 -1.47
CA ASN A 104 -25.71 -24.28 -2.64
C ASN A 104 -25.60 -25.32 -3.75
N GLY A 105 -25.21 -26.55 -3.41
CA GLY A 105 -25.13 -27.68 -4.34
C GLY A 105 -26.49 -28.03 -4.95
N TYR A 106 -27.57 -27.89 -4.16
CA TYR A 106 -28.93 -28.20 -4.58
C TYR A 106 -29.57 -27.09 -5.44
N LYS A 107 -29.32 -25.80 -5.15
CA LYS A 107 -29.97 -24.66 -5.86
C LYS A 107 -29.25 -24.23 -7.14
N ASN A 108 -27.92 -24.29 -7.17
CA ASN A 108 -27.11 -23.68 -8.25
C ASN A 108 -26.77 -24.64 -9.40
N PHE A 109 -27.42 -25.81 -9.47
CA PHE A 109 -27.08 -26.83 -10.45
C PHE A 109 -27.86 -26.65 -11.78
N ASN A 110 -27.25 -25.94 -12.74
CA ASN A 110 -27.85 -25.64 -14.04
C ASN A 110 -27.28 -26.55 -15.17
N GLY A 111 -27.81 -27.77 -15.30
CA GLY A 111 -28.07 -28.51 -16.55
C GLY A 111 -26.93 -29.00 -17.48
N ASN A 112 -26.68 -30.33 -17.48
CA ASN A 112 -26.78 -31.20 -18.69
C ASN A 112 -26.82 -32.71 -18.28
N ALA A 113 -28.02 -33.23 -18.06
CA ALA A 113 -28.35 -34.29 -17.08
C ALA A 113 -27.93 -35.76 -17.35
N LYS A 114 -27.09 -36.06 -18.36
CA LYS A 114 -26.56 -37.44 -18.54
C LYS A 114 -25.05 -37.53 -18.66
N LYS A 115 -24.39 -36.55 -19.27
CA LYS A 115 -22.93 -36.47 -19.32
C LYS A 115 -22.37 -35.82 -18.04
N ALA A 116 -23.03 -34.77 -17.54
CA ALA A 116 -22.68 -34.13 -16.27
C ALA A 116 -22.83 -35.09 -15.08
N THR A 117 -23.88 -35.93 -15.07
CA THR A 117 -24.16 -36.86 -13.96
C THR A 117 -23.03 -37.88 -13.73
N TYR A 118 -22.45 -38.40 -14.82
CA TYR A 118 -21.30 -39.30 -14.75
C TYR A 118 -20.02 -38.57 -14.33
N ASP A 119 -19.74 -37.41 -14.93
CA ASP A 119 -18.54 -36.63 -14.63
C ASP A 119 -18.54 -36.12 -13.17
N ILE A 120 -19.71 -35.78 -12.62
CA ILE A 120 -19.88 -35.39 -11.22
C ILE A 120 -19.70 -36.58 -10.29
N GLY A 121 -20.29 -37.73 -10.64
CA GLY A 121 -20.03 -38.99 -9.95
C GLY A 121 -18.52 -39.24 -9.89
N LEU A 122 -17.83 -39.13 -11.03
CA LEU A 122 -16.39 -39.32 -11.15
C LEU A 122 -15.58 -38.40 -10.23
N GLU A 123 -15.86 -37.09 -10.21
CA GLU A 123 -15.15 -36.15 -9.33
C GLU A 123 -15.40 -36.46 -7.85
N HIS A 124 -16.65 -36.74 -7.46
CA HIS A 124 -16.98 -37.10 -6.08
C HIS A 124 -16.29 -38.40 -5.66
N GLY A 125 -16.32 -39.41 -6.52
CA GLY A 125 -15.62 -40.67 -6.30
C GLY A 125 -14.12 -40.47 -6.10
N ARG A 126 -13.49 -39.61 -6.92
CA ARG A 126 -12.04 -39.32 -6.79
C ARG A 126 -11.69 -38.75 -5.43
N ILE A 127 -12.50 -37.85 -4.87
CA ILE A 127 -12.24 -37.24 -3.56
C ILE A 127 -12.19 -38.32 -2.47
N PHE A 128 -13.22 -39.15 -2.37
CA PHE A 128 -13.27 -40.22 -1.36
C PHE A 128 -12.18 -41.29 -1.60
N GLY A 129 -11.90 -41.61 -2.87
CA GLY A 129 -10.82 -42.53 -3.21
C GLY A 129 -9.43 -42.06 -2.75
N ILE A 130 -9.13 -40.76 -2.83
CA ILE A 130 -7.85 -40.21 -2.32
C ILE A 130 -7.73 -40.41 -0.81
N ILE A 131 -8.79 -40.02 -0.07
CA ILE A 131 -8.80 -40.06 1.39
C ILE A 131 -8.54 -41.49 1.88
N ASP A 132 -9.29 -42.45 1.35
CA ASP A 132 -9.17 -43.85 1.77
C ASP A 132 -7.83 -44.44 1.33
N GLY A 133 -7.37 -44.14 0.11
CA GLY A 133 -6.08 -44.65 -0.37
C GLY A 133 -4.91 -44.16 0.49
N GLU A 134 -4.90 -42.91 0.94
CA GLU A 134 -3.88 -42.39 1.86
C GLU A 134 -3.92 -43.09 3.24
N ILE A 135 -5.12 -43.31 3.79
CA ILE A 135 -5.31 -43.97 5.10
C ILE A 135 -4.80 -45.41 5.04
N TYR A 136 -5.25 -46.18 4.06
CA TYR A 136 -4.85 -47.58 3.91
C TYR A 136 -3.37 -47.71 3.54
N GLY A 137 -2.83 -46.79 2.73
CA GLY A 137 -1.42 -46.76 2.37
C GLY A 137 -0.50 -46.54 3.57
N LYS A 138 -0.86 -45.61 4.47
CA LYS A 138 -0.15 -45.39 5.74
C LYS A 138 -0.28 -46.61 6.67
N LYS A 139 -1.50 -47.11 6.84
CA LYS A 139 -1.79 -48.23 7.75
C LYS A 139 -1.00 -49.48 7.39
N ASP A 140 -1.05 -49.92 6.13
CA ASP A 140 -0.36 -51.14 5.71
C ASP A 140 1.17 -51.01 5.78
N TYR A 141 1.71 -49.81 5.50
CA TYR A 141 3.13 -49.53 5.72
C TYR A 141 3.52 -49.69 7.20
N TYR A 142 2.78 -49.05 8.12
CA TYR A 142 3.07 -49.14 9.56
C TYR A 142 2.86 -50.56 10.14
N GLU A 143 1.98 -51.35 9.52
CA GLU A 143 1.78 -52.77 9.86
C GLU A 143 2.78 -53.72 9.17
N GLY A 144 3.74 -53.19 8.39
CA GLY A 144 4.79 -53.96 7.73
C GLY A 144 4.30 -54.87 6.61
N LYS A 145 3.09 -54.63 6.08
CA LYS A 145 2.51 -55.40 4.97
C LYS A 145 3.03 -54.88 3.65
N ILE A 146 3.09 -55.74 2.63
CA ILE A 146 3.51 -55.36 1.28
C ILE A 146 2.50 -54.42 0.61
N ASN A 147 2.97 -53.54 -0.30
CA ASN A 147 2.11 -52.65 -1.10
C ASN A 147 1.16 -53.47 -1.96
N ASP A 148 -0.10 -53.59 -1.51
CA ASP A 148 -1.13 -54.34 -2.22
C ASP A 148 -2.48 -53.64 -2.13
N TRP A 149 -2.57 -52.50 -2.84
CA TRP A 149 -3.79 -51.70 -2.91
C TRP A 149 -5.02 -52.51 -3.36
N ARG A 150 -4.82 -53.58 -4.15
CA ARG A 150 -5.91 -54.41 -4.69
C ARG A 150 -6.65 -55.19 -3.61
N ASN A 151 -5.96 -55.53 -2.52
CA ASN A 151 -6.54 -56.22 -1.37
C ASN A 151 -7.09 -55.26 -0.32
N GLN A 152 -6.74 -53.97 -0.38
CA GLN A 152 -7.21 -52.95 0.56
C GLN A 152 -8.37 -52.11 0.05
N ILE A 153 -8.51 -51.97 -1.27
CA ILE A 153 -9.63 -51.22 -1.83
C ILE A 153 -10.96 -51.86 -1.40
N PRO A 154 -11.90 -51.09 -0.83
CA PRO A 154 -13.21 -51.63 -0.48
C PRO A 154 -13.91 -52.24 -1.70
N SER A 155 -14.62 -53.35 -1.49
CA SER A 155 -15.39 -53.97 -2.57
C SER A 155 -16.42 -52.98 -3.13
N GLU A 156 -16.75 -53.10 -4.42
CA GLU A 156 -17.76 -52.23 -5.04
C GLU A 156 -19.10 -52.26 -4.30
N ALA A 157 -19.49 -53.41 -3.74
CA ALA A 157 -20.68 -53.54 -2.91
C ALA A 157 -20.56 -52.78 -1.57
N SER A 158 -19.36 -52.65 -1.01
CA SER A 158 -19.08 -51.84 0.19
C SER A 158 -19.18 -50.36 -0.14
N ILE A 159 -18.47 -49.90 -1.19
CA ILE A 159 -18.47 -48.49 -1.63
C ILE A 159 -19.91 -48.04 -1.95
N ARG A 160 -20.69 -48.89 -2.64
CA ARG A 160 -22.10 -48.60 -2.94
C ARG A 160 -22.97 -48.50 -1.69
N ARG A 161 -22.69 -49.29 -0.65
CA ARG A 161 -23.46 -49.28 0.60
C ARG A 161 -23.11 -48.07 1.45
N GLU A 162 -21.82 -47.82 1.62
CA GLU A 162 -21.25 -46.77 2.46
C GLU A 162 -21.64 -45.38 1.96
N HIS A 163 -21.49 -45.13 0.65
CA HIS A 163 -21.91 -43.87 0.04
C HIS A 163 -23.36 -43.89 -0.47
N SER A 164 -24.16 -44.89 -0.09
CA SER A 164 -25.58 -45.03 -0.46
C SER A 164 -25.87 -44.91 -1.97
N LEU A 165 -24.97 -45.40 -2.82
CA LEU A 165 -25.02 -45.28 -4.28
C LEU A 165 -26.17 -46.07 -4.92
N ASN A 166 -26.73 -47.05 -4.21
CA ASN A 166 -27.87 -47.83 -4.69
C ASN A 166 -29.16 -46.99 -4.80
N ASN A 167 -29.17 -45.80 -4.18
CA ASN A 167 -30.28 -44.85 -4.22
C ASN A 167 -30.00 -43.70 -5.20
N ASP A 168 -28.96 -43.80 -6.02
CA ASP A 168 -28.53 -42.78 -6.96
C ASP A 168 -28.76 -43.18 -8.41
N ALA A 169 -28.78 -42.20 -9.31
CA ALA A 169 -28.84 -42.44 -10.75
C ALA A 169 -27.67 -43.33 -11.20
N ASP A 170 -27.96 -44.35 -12.00
CA ASP A 170 -26.97 -45.36 -12.43
C ASP A 170 -25.68 -44.73 -12.99
N LYS A 171 -25.81 -43.66 -13.78
CA LYS A 171 -24.67 -42.95 -14.38
C LYS A 171 -23.81 -42.22 -13.34
N TYR A 172 -24.39 -41.72 -12.26
CA TYR A 172 -23.66 -41.11 -11.15
C TYR A 172 -22.88 -42.19 -10.37
N ALA A 173 -23.55 -43.30 -10.05
CA ALA A 173 -22.92 -44.41 -9.35
C ALA A 173 -21.79 -45.05 -10.16
N GLU A 174 -21.96 -45.21 -11.48
CA GLU A 174 -20.90 -45.66 -12.41
C GLU A 174 -19.68 -44.72 -12.40
N GLY A 175 -19.92 -43.40 -12.50
CA GLY A 175 -18.85 -42.41 -12.44
C GLY A 175 -18.11 -42.43 -11.10
N PHE A 176 -18.87 -42.44 -10.00
CA PHE A 176 -18.34 -42.47 -8.63
C PHE A 176 -17.43 -43.66 -8.39
N LEU A 177 -17.85 -44.85 -8.78
CA LEU A 177 -17.04 -46.05 -8.58
C LEU A 177 -15.75 -46.05 -9.40
N LEU A 178 -15.79 -45.51 -10.61
CA LEU A 178 -14.56 -45.37 -11.42
C LEU A 178 -13.62 -44.33 -10.81
N GLY A 179 -14.16 -43.18 -10.41
CA GLY A 179 -13.37 -42.09 -9.81
C GLY A 179 -12.69 -42.53 -8.53
N TYR A 180 -13.42 -43.24 -7.67
CA TYR A 180 -12.94 -43.81 -6.42
C TYR A 180 -11.81 -44.81 -6.66
N LYS A 181 -12.00 -45.79 -7.55
CA LYS A 181 -10.98 -46.81 -7.84
C LYS A 181 -9.69 -46.20 -8.37
N ILE A 182 -9.77 -45.25 -9.30
CA ILE A 182 -8.59 -44.59 -9.88
C ILE A 182 -7.81 -43.84 -8.81
N ALA A 183 -8.51 -43.06 -7.98
CA ALA A 183 -7.84 -42.17 -7.03
C ALA A 183 -7.32 -42.92 -5.79
N PHE A 184 -7.98 -44.02 -5.40
CA PHE A 184 -7.52 -44.92 -4.34
C PHE A 184 -6.19 -45.59 -4.70
N GLU A 185 -6.07 -46.16 -5.90
CA GLU A 185 -4.82 -46.77 -6.36
C GLU A 185 -3.66 -45.77 -6.36
N GLU A 186 -3.91 -44.57 -6.90
CA GLU A 186 -2.90 -43.50 -7.05
C GLU A 186 -2.40 -43.03 -5.66
N SER A 187 -3.32 -42.68 -4.77
CA SER A 187 -2.99 -42.18 -3.42
C SER A 187 -2.37 -43.24 -2.51
N TYR A 188 -2.88 -44.47 -2.51
CA TYR A 188 -2.30 -45.59 -1.74
C TYR A 188 -0.86 -45.87 -2.17
N THR A 189 -0.62 -45.97 -3.48
CA THR A 189 0.69 -46.32 -4.02
C THR A 189 1.73 -45.24 -3.75
N ASN A 190 1.34 -43.97 -3.91
CA ASN A 190 2.22 -42.83 -3.63
C ASN A 190 2.56 -42.75 -2.14
N THR A 191 1.56 -42.81 -1.27
CA THR A 191 1.74 -42.75 0.19
C THR A 191 2.61 -43.89 0.70
N TYR A 192 2.37 -45.13 0.27
CA TYR A 192 3.18 -46.28 0.66
C TYR A 192 4.65 -46.15 0.21
N ARG A 193 4.89 -45.63 -1.01
CA ARG A 193 6.25 -45.44 -1.55
C ARG A 193 7.01 -44.30 -0.87
N GLU A 194 6.34 -43.19 -0.62
CA GLU A 194 6.91 -42.03 0.08
C GLU A 194 7.34 -42.40 1.49
N THR A 195 6.56 -43.24 2.19
CA THR A 195 6.90 -43.72 3.53
C THR A 195 8.13 -44.66 3.55
N ASN A 196 8.46 -45.35 2.45
CA ASN A 196 9.64 -46.23 2.33
C ASN A 196 10.97 -45.48 2.09
N ILE A 197 10.93 -44.23 1.65
CA ILE A 197 12.12 -43.40 1.38
C ILE A 197 12.53 -42.59 2.62
N ASP A 198 11.63 -42.45 3.60
CA ASP A 198 11.73 -41.48 4.71
C ASP A 198 12.58 -41.94 5.92
N ASN A 199 12.87 -43.23 6.06
CA ASN A 199 13.61 -43.77 7.23
C ASN A 199 15.12 -43.44 7.29
N SER A 200 15.64 -42.59 6.39
CA SER A 200 16.97 -41.98 6.51
C SER A 200 16.98 -40.44 6.56
N LYS A 201 15.82 -39.78 6.55
CA LYS A 201 15.66 -38.30 6.59
C LYS A 201 14.66 -37.79 7.64
N ALA A 202 13.67 -38.59 8.04
CA ALA A 202 12.55 -38.17 8.88
C ALA A 202 12.87 -37.42 10.20
N PRO A 203 13.90 -37.78 11.00
CA PRO A 203 14.10 -37.11 12.29
C PRO A 203 14.50 -35.63 12.13
N LYS A 204 15.37 -35.31 11.18
CA LYS A 204 15.86 -33.94 10.98
C LYS A 204 14.79 -33.03 10.39
N GLU A 205 14.05 -33.51 9.41
CA GLU A 205 12.99 -32.72 8.75
C GLU A 205 11.79 -32.50 9.69
N ASN A 206 11.39 -33.49 10.50
CA ASN A 206 10.40 -33.30 11.56
C ASN A 206 10.88 -32.36 12.67
N GLY A 207 12.17 -32.45 13.03
CA GLY A 207 12.82 -31.48 13.91
C GLY A 207 12.64 -30.07 13.36
N ILE A 208 13.03 -29.84 12.09
CA ILE A 208 12.90 -28.52 11.43
C ILE A 208 11.45 -28.05 11.47
N LEU A 209 10.47 -28.87 11.08
CA LEU A 209 9.07 -28.46 11.04
C LEU A 209 8.54 -28.03 12.42
N HIS A 210 8.74 -28.88 13.44
CA HIS A 210 8.30 -28.58 14.81
C HIS A 210 9.06 -27.40 15.41
N GLY A 211 10.36 -27.29 15.12
CA GLY A 211 11.18 -26.15 15.46
C GLY A 211 10.57 -24.88 14.89
N THR A 212 10.33 -24.84 13.58
CA THR A 212 9.77 -23.68 12.85
C THR A 212 8.44 -23.25 13.43
N GLU A 213 7.51 -24.16 13.69
CA GLU A 213 6.21 -23.83 14.28
C GLU A 213 6.36 -23.21 15.68
N MET A 214 7.17 -23.81 16.54
CA MET A 214 7.38 -23.33 17.91
C MET A 214 8.16 -22.02 17.97
N GLY A 215 9.15 -21.87 17.09
CA GLY A 215 9.89 -20.65 16.86
C GLY A 215 8.96 -19.53 16.44
N PHE A 216 8.15 -19.77 15.40
CA PHE A 216 7.19 -18.80 14.88
C PHE A 216 6.21 -18.33 15.94
N LYS A 217 5.61 -19.25 16.70
CA LYS A 217 4.69 -18.88 17.77
C LYS A 217 5.33 -17.99 18.82
N LEU A 218 6.55 -18.30 19.25
CA LEU A 218 7.27 -17.48 20.24
C LEU A 218 7.75 -16.14 19.66
N GLY A 219 8.28 -16.15 18.44
CA GLY A 219 8.73 -14.97 17.71
C GLY A 219 7.59 -13.98 17.50
N SER A 220 6.44 -14.44 17.03
CA SER A 220 5.24 -13.62 16.90
C SER A 220 4.80 -13.06 18.25
N THR A 221 4.76 -13.87 19.31
CA THR A 221 4.37 -13.44 20.67
C THR A 221 5.27 -12.35 21.24
N LEU A 222 6.60 -12.54 21.15
CA LEU A 222 7.56 -11.52 21.60
C LEU A 222 7.52 -10.29 20.71
N GLY A 223 7.27 -10.46 19.41
CA GLY A 223 6.99 -9.36 18.49
C GLY A 223 5.80 -8.51 18.95
N GLN A 224 4.72 -9.13 19.44
CA GLN A 224 3.57 -8.40 20.00
C GLN A 224 3.93 -7.60 21.24
N ILE A 225 4.67 -8.21 22.16
CA ILE A 225 5.08 -7.58 23.42
C ILE A 225 6.01 -6.40 23.15
N ASP A 226 7.05 -6.60 22.33
CA ASP A 226 8.02 -5.55 22.01
C ASP A 226 7.40 -4.42 21.19
N PHE A 227 6.46 -4.73 20.27
CA PHE A 227 5.69 -3.72 19.55
C PHE A 227 4.80 -2.90 20.50
N ALA A 228 4.09 -3.55 21.42
CA ALA A 228 3.27 -2.88 22.44
C ALA A 228 4.10 -1.97 23.35
N ASP A 229 5.34 -2.38 23.66
CA ASP A 229 6.33 -1.61 24.42
C ASP A 229 7.04 -0.52 23.59
N LYS A 230 6.69 -0.34 22.30
CA LYS A 230 7.31 0.61 21.35
C LYS A 230 8.81 0.38 21.11
N LYS A 231 9.28 -0.87 21.23
CA LYS A 231 10.66 -1.23 20.90
C LYS A 231 10.81 -1.45 19.40
N SER A 232 12.04 -1.26 18.89
CA SER A 232 12.37 -1.52 17.50
C SER A 232 12.46 -3.02 17.20
N ASN A 233 12.19 -3.41 15.96
CA ASN A 233 12.30 -4.80 15.50
C ASN A 233 13.76 -5.28 15.63
N ASN A 234 14.04 -6.09 16.66
CA ASN A 234 15.35 -6.67 16.91
C ASN A 234 15.23 -8.12 17.40
N TRP A 235 14.85 -9.00 16.47
CA TRP A 235 14.64 -10.43 16.73
C TRP A 235 15.91 -11.13 17.25
N GLU A 236 17.11 -10.70 16.83
CA GLU A 236 18.39 -11.30 17.28
C GLU A 236 18.59 -11.14 18.79
N LYS A 237 18.22 -9.98 19.33
CA LYS A 237 18.29 -9.72 20.77
C LYS A 237 17.20 -10.43 21.57
N ALA A 238 16.04 -10.67 20.94
CA ALA A 238 14.89 -11.33 21.56
C ALA A 238 14.96 -12.87 21.50
N LEU A 239 15.84 -13.43 20.65
CA LEU A 239 15.97 -14.87 20.44
C LEU A 239 16.56 -15.56 21.70
N PRO A 240 15.89 -16.58 22.27
CA PRO A 240 16.43 -17.36 23.38
C PRO A 240 17.70 -18.14 23.02
N SER A 241 18.53 -18.45 24.02
CA SER A 241 19.73 -19.26 23.78
C SER A 241 19.37 -20.70 23.39
N ASN A 242 20.26 -21.39 22.66
CA ASN A 242 20.07 -22.80 22.30
C ASN A 242 19.83 -23.68 23.54
N LEU A 243 20.48 -23.37 24.66
CA LEU A 243 20.31 -24.10 25.92
C LEU A 243 18.89 -23.93 26.48
N ASP A 244 18.36 -22.70 26.47
CA ASP A 244 16.99 -22.41 26.92
C ASP A 244 15.96 -23.11 26.03
N ILE A 245 16.17 -23.13 24.72
CA ILE A 245 15.32 -23.85 23.76
C ILE A 245 15.34 -25.36 24.06
N MET A 246 16.52 -25.95 24.22
CA MET A 246 16.67 -27.38 24.50
C MET A 246 16.00 -27.80 25.83
N ILE A 247 16.12 -26.99 26.87
CA ILE A 247 15.48 -27.23 28.16
C ILE A 247 13.95 -27.10 28.02
N LYS A 248 13.48 -26.00 27.43
CA LYS A 248 12.04 -25.70 27.31
C LYS A 248 11.27 -26.77 26.52
N TYR A 249 11.89 -27.33 25.50
CA TYR A 249 11.27 -28.36 24.63
C TYR A 249 11.79 -29.79 24.90
N ASN A 250 12.50 -30.01 26.02
CA ASN A 250 13.00 -31.33 26.44
C ASN A 250 13.83 -32.09 25.38
N LEU A 251 14.55 -31.38 24.51
CA LEU A 251 15.24 -31.96 23.34
C LEU A 251 16.42 -32.88 23.70
N ASN A 252 16.81 -32.91 24.98
CA ASN A 252 17.88 -33.77 25.49
C ASN A 252 17.55 -35.26 25.42
N ARG A 253 16.25 -35.61 25.31
CA ARG A 253 15.77 -37.00 25.18
C ARG A 253 15.58 -37.44 23.73
N GLU A 254 15.72 -36.51 22.79
CA GLU A 254 15.53 -36.75 21.36
C GLU A 254 16.83 -37.18 20.68
N VAL A 255 16.68 -37.88 19.55
CA VAL A 255 17.78 -38.25 18.66
C VAL A 255 18.47 -37.01 18.09
N GLN A 256 19.77 -37.13 17.82
CA GLN A 256 20.64 -35.98 17.49
C GLN A 256 20.13 -35.20 16.26
N GLU A 257 19.71 -35.92 15.24
CA GLU A 257 19.24 -35.36 13.97
C GLU A 257 17.96 -34.53 14.16
N TYR A 258 17.04 -34.99 15.02
CA TYR A 258 15.83 -34.24 15.38
C TYR A 258 16.15 -32.99 16.18
N ARG A 259 17.06 -33.10 17.15
CA ARG A 259 17.51 -31.97 17.96
C ARG A 259 18.15 -30.87 17.11
N GLU A 260 19.04 -31.24 16.21
CA GLU A 260 19.69 -30.30 15.29
C GLU A 260 18.69 -29.66 14.34
N GLY A 261 17.78 -30.47 13.77
CA GLY A 261 16.69 -29.96 12.94
C GLY A 261 15.81 -28.96 13.67
N PHE A 262 15.41 -29.29 14.91
CA PHE A 262 14.56 -28.45 15.75
C PHE A 262 15.21 -27.11 16.07
N LEU A 263 16.49 -27.09 16.42
CA LEU A 263 17.19 -25.84 16.70
C LEU A 263 17.33 -24.94 15.47
N VAL A 264 17.52 -25.51 14.28
CA VAL A 264 17.58 -24.74 13.02
C VAL A 264 16.20 -24.18 12.70
N GLY A 265 15.18 -25.03 12.62
CA GLY A 265 13.81 -24.60 12.34
C GLY A 265 13.31 -23.57 13.34
N PHE A 266 13.62 -23.73 14.62
CA PHE A 266 13.21 -22.79 15.67
C PHE A 266 13.72 -21.37 15.45
N LYS A 267 14.98 -21.21 15.03
CA LYS A 267 15.54 -19.88 14.76
C LYS A 267 14.91 -19.23 13.54
N ASP A 268 14.70 -20.00 12.48
CA ASP A 268 14.09 -19.54 11.25
C ASP A 268 12.63 -19.13 11.49
N GLY A 269 11.84 -20.02 12.11
CA GLY A 269 10.47 -19.71 12.50
C GLY A 269 10.37 -18.51 13.44
N PHE A 270 11.25 -18.41 14.44
CA PHE A 270 11.25 -17.27 15.37
C PHE A 270 11.48 -15.94 14.66
N ARG A 271 12.49 -15.89 13.78
CA ARG A 271 12.76 -14.70 12.96
C ARG A 271 11.55 -14.35 12.11
N ASP A 272 10.96 -15.33 11.43
CA ASP A 272 9.84 -15.11 10.52
C ASP A 272 8.61 -14.60 11.27
N GLY A 273 8.21 -15.24 12.38
CA GLY A 273 7.08 -14.82 13.19
C GLY A 273 7.26 -13.43 13.81
N TYR A 274 8.47 -13.12 14.29
CA TYR A 274 8.78 -11.80 14.86
C TYR A 274 8.73 -10.69 13.79
N ILE A 275 9.33 -10.92 12.61
CA ILE A 275 9.32 -9.95 11.50
C ILE A 275 7.91 -9.79 10.92
N GLU A 276 7.21 -10.90 10.69
CA GLU A 276 5.87 -10.92 10.11
C GLU A 276 4.88 -10.13 10.98
N TYR A 277 4.95 -10.28 12.30
CA TYR A 277 4.09 -9.51 13.20
C TYR A 277 4.30 -7.99 13.05
N PHE A 278 5.55 -7.51 13.07
CA PHE A 278 5.86 -6.09 12.86
C PHE A 278 5.40 -5.61 11.47
N GLN A 279 5.58 -6.42 10.43
CA GLN A 279 5.15 -6.07 9.06
C GLN A 279 3.63 -6.00 8.93
N GLN A 280 2.90 -6.99 9.46
CA GLN A 280 1.44 -7.01 9.43
C GLN A 280 0.83 -5.86 10.24
N GLN A 281 1.36 -5.54 11.42
CA GLN A 281 0.88 -4.39 12.20
C GLN A 281 1.13 -3.06 11.47
N ASN A 282 2.29 -2.88 10.83
CA ASN A 282 2.56 -1.71 9.99
C ASN A 282 1.62 -1.62 8.76
N ILE A 283 1.24 -2.75 8.16
CA ILE A 283 0.28 -2.81 7.04
C ILE A 283 -1.17 -2.52 7.51
N ASN A 284 -1.58 -3.04 8.66
CA ASN A 284 -2.92 -2.81 9.22
C ASN A 284 -3.09 -1.37 9.70
N LEU A 285 -2.07 -0.79 10.36
CA LEU A 285 -1.98 0.66 10.61
C LEU A 285 -2.08 1.46 9.30
N GLY A 286 -1.50 0.95 8.21
CA GLY A 286 -1.61 1.55 6.88
C GLY A 286 -3.03 1.55 6.30
N LYS A 287 -3.85 0.52 6.55
CA LYS A 287 -5.25 0.43 6.08
C LYS A 287 -6.21 1.28 6.90
N GLU A 288 -6.01 1.39 8.21
CA GLU A 288 -6.81 2.26 9.10
C GLU A 288 -6.50 3.76 8.92
N ASN A 289 -5.37 4.09 8.29
CA ASN A 289 -4.93 5.47 8.06
C ASN A 289 -5.33 6.04 6.69
N ILE A 290 -6.10 5.30 5.88
CA ILE A 290 -6.53 5.71 4.54
C ILE A 290 -8.04 5.97 4.52
N ASN A 291 -8.44 7.18 4.18
CA ASN A 291 -9.83 7.50 3.85
C ASN A 291 -9.96 7.75 2.35
N TYR A 292 -10.97 7.18 1.68
CA TYR A 292 -11.22 7.34 0.25
C TYR A 292 -12.64 7.86 -0.03
N LYS A 293 -12.79 8.66 -1.09
CA LYS A 293 -14.08 9.18 -1.51
C LYS A 293 -14.12 9.42 -3.03
N SER A 294 -15.25 9.10 -3.67
CA SER A 294 -15.51 9.55 -5.04
C SER A 294 -15.99 10.99 -5.03
N ILE A 295 -15.42 11.80 -5.92
CA ILE A 295 -15.74 13.21 -6.10
C ILE A 295 -16.13 13.43 -7.55
N SER A 296 -17.28 14.07 -7.76
CA SER A 296 -17.82 14.42 -9.08
C SER A 296 -18.02 15.93 -9.21
N MET A 297 -18.77 16.38 -10.22
CA MET A 297 -19.16 17.79 -10.40
C MET A 297 -19.88 18.43 -9.22
N LEU A 298 -20.45 17.62 -8.34
CA LEU A 298 -21.09 18.11 -7.11
C LEU A 298 -20.08 18.54 -6.04
N GLY A 299 -18.79 18.25 -6.23
CA GLY A 299 -17.76 18.49 -5.24
C GLY A 299 -17.91 17.58 -4.02
N GLY A 300 -17.36 18.02 -2.89
CA GLY A 300 -17.49 17.37 -1.60
C GLY A 300 -16.26 17.49 -0.72
N ASP A 301 -16.45 17.09 0.54
CA ASP A 301 -15.39 17.11 1.54
C ASP A 301 -14.77 15.72 1.76
N LEU A 302 -13.45 15.64 1.83
CA LEU A 302 -12.70 14.46 2.24
C LEU A 302 -11.86 14.80 3.47
N THR A 303 -12.00 14.04 4.55
CA THR A 303 -11.30 14.30 5.82
C THR A 303 -10.36 13.13 6.14
N SER A 304 -9.20 13.38 6.73
CA SER A 304 -8.32 12.32 7.23
C SER A 304 -9.01 11.48 8.32
N THR A 305 -8.51 10.27 8.55
CA THR A 305 -9.07 9.33 9.53
C THR A 305 -9.00 9.85 10.97
N ASP A 306 -8.03 10.72 11.28
CA ASP A 306 -7.92 11.41 12.58
C ASP A 306 -8.70 12.74 12.66
N GLY A 307 -9.37 13.16 11.59
CA GLY A 307 -10.19 14.38 11.59
C GLY A 307 -9.40 15.69 11.67
N ILE A 308 -8.08 15.67 11.43
CA ILE A 308 -7.21 16.86 11.49
C ILE A 308 -7.15 17.57 10.15
N MET A 309 -6.96 16.84 9.05
CA MET A 309 -6.83 17.39 7.71
C MET A 309 -8.14 17.22 6.95
N LYS A 310 -8.53 18.26 6.21
CA LYS A 310 -9.72 18.29 5.36
C LYS A 310 -9.39 18.86 3.98
N LEU A 311 -9.88 18.19 2.95
CA LEU A 311 -9.96 18.69 1.59
C LEU A 311 -11.40 19.08 1.30
N LYS A 312 -11.61 20.35 0.98
CA LYS A 312 -12.90 20.87 0.52
C LYS A 312 -12.82 21.15 -0.97
N ILE A 313 -13.67 20.46 -1.73
CA ILE A 313 -13.76 20.55 -3.17
C ILE A 313 -15.12 21.15 -3.51
N GLU A 314 -15.14 22.38 -4.01
CA GLU A 314 -16.40 23.07 -4.34
C GLU A 314 -17.04 22.46 -5.61
N PRO A 315 -18.37 22.56 -5.77
CA PRO A 315 -19.05 22.17 -6.99
C PRO A 315 -18.42 22.80 -8.24
N GLY A 316 -18.33 22.05 -9.33
CA GLY A 316 -17.71 22.48 -10.58
C GLY A 316 -16.18 22.52 -10.59
N THR A 317 -15.50 22.12 -9.50
CA THR A 317 -14.04 21.97 -9.47
C THR A 317 -13.54 20.85 -10.38
N ILE A 318 -14.28 19.74 -10.45
CA ILE A 318 -13.96 18.54 -11.24
C ILE A 318 -15.25 18.12 -11.95
N TYR A 319 -15.23 17.82 -13.25
CA TYR A 319 -16.44 17.36 -13.96
C TYR A 319 -16.57 15.84 -14.05
N GLU A 320 -15.44 15.14 -14.15
CA GLU A 320 -15.42 13.68 -14.21
C GLU A 320 -15.34 13.09 -12.81
N GLU A 321 -16.09 12.03 -12.53
CA GLU A 321 -15.99 11.35 -11.24
C GLU A 321 -14.60 10.72 -11.06
N LYS A 322 -13.92 11.08 -9.97
CA LYS A 322 -12.58 10.59 -9.62
C LYS A 322 -12.54 10.18 -8.15
N TYR A 323 -11.70 9.19 -7.84
CA TYR A 323 -11.46 8.75 -6.48
C TYR A 323 -10.22 9.46 -5.92
N LEU A 324 -10.39 10.06 -4.74
CA LEU A 324 -9.29 10.63 -3.97
C LEU A 324 -9.16 9.88 -2.66
N SER A 325 -7.94 9.75 -2.15
CA SER A 325 -7.69 9.25 -0.82
C SER A 325 -6.73 10.15 -0.03
N ILE A 326 -6.89 10.18 1.29
CA ILE A 326 -5.95 10.79 2.23
C ILE A 326 -5.37 9.65 3.07
N GLN A 327 -4.06 9.47 2.99
CA GLN A 327 -3.31 8.55 3.84
C GLN A 327 -2.51 9.32 4.87
N LYS A 328 -2.72 9.07 6.15
CA LYS A 328 -1.85 9.56 7.23
C LYS A 328 -0.55 8.74 7.27
N GLY A 329 0.58 9.41 7.44
CA GLY A 329 1.89 8.81 7.62
C GLY A 329 2.70 9.54 8.68
N ASP A 330 3.75 8.90 9.18
CA ASP A 330 4.64 9.54 10.16
C ASP A 330 5.46 10.67 9.52
N PHE A 331 5.89 11.62 10.34
CA PHE A 331 6.84 12.62 9.91
C PHE A 331 8.25 12.01 9.82
N PRO A 332 9.00 12.19 8.71
CA PRO A 332 10.32 11.57 8.57
C PRO A 332 11.27 12.08 9.66
N ILE A 333 11.80 11.17 10.47
CA ILE A 333 12.63 11.47 11.67
C ILE A 333 13.94 12.19 11.32
N LEU A 334 14.38 12.16 10.06
CA LEU A 334 15.69 12.66 9.62
C LEU A 334 15.81 14.19 9.51
N TYR A 335 14.71 14.95 9.61
CA TYR A 335 14.74 16.42 9.46
C TYR A 335 14.80 17.14 10.80
N ASN A 336 15.90 16.96 11.54
CA ASN A 336 16.22 17.83 12.66
C ASN A 336 17.02 19.04 12.16
N THR A 337 16.39 19.88 11.34
CA THR A 337 16.88 21.24 11.13
C THR A 337 16.34 22.07 12.28
N ASN A 338 17.21 22.62 13.14
CA ASN A 338 16.86 23.32 14.39
C ASN A 338 15.76 24.42 14.29
N SER A 339 15.31 24.79 13.10
CA SER A 339 14.30 25.83 12.83
C SER A 339 12.90 25.30 12.45
N TYR A 340 12.77 24.04 12.01
CA TYR A 340 11.48 23.48 11.57
C TYR A 340 10.92 22.52 12.62
N ILE A 341 9.73 22.84 13.14
CA ILE A 341 9.04 22.04 14.15
C ILE A 341 7.79 21.42 13.50
N PRO A 342 7.75 20.10 13.25
CA PRO A 342 6.57 19.45 12.71
C PRO A 342 5.43 19.50 13.74
N VAL A 343 4.27 20.00 13.32
CA VAL A 343 3.08 20.12 14.18
C VAL A 343 2.12 18.96 13.96
N THR A 344 2.04 18.48 12.72
CA THR A 344 1.19 17.34 12.36
C THR A 344 2.02 16.18 11.83
N ASN A 345 1.37 15.03 11.74
CA ASN A 345 1.80 13.94 10.87
C ASN A 345 1.82 14.37 9.40
N THR A 346 2.35 13.51 8.53
CA THR A 346 2.25 13.72 7.09
C THR A 346 0.93 13.18 6.57
N TYR A 347 0.41 13.80 5.53
CA TYR A 347 -0.82 13.38 4.89
C TYR A 347 -0.62 13.32 3.38
N PHE A 348 -0.73 12.12 2.84
CA PHE A 348 -0.54 11.85 1.44
C PHE A 348 -1.91 11.82 0.74
N ILE A 349 -2.13 12.81 -0.13
CA ILE A 349 -3.28 12.85 -1.03
C ILE A 349 -2.93 12.02 -2.26
N ARG A 350 -3.70 10.96 -2.53
CA ARG A 350 -3.57 10.16 -3.75
C ARG A 350 -4.79 10.32 -4.65
N ILE A 351 -4.53 10.19 -5.94
CA ILE A 351 -5.55 10.17 -6.98
C ILE A 351 -5.60 8.75 -7.52
N GLU A 352 -6.70 8.06 -7.26
CA GLU A 352 -6.89 6.67 -7.65
C GLU A 352 -7.57 6.64 -9.03
N ASN A 353 -6.80 6.91 -10.07
CA ASN A 353 -7.21 6.78 -11.46
C ASN A 353 -6.05 6.34 -12.36
N GLN A 354 -6.33 5.97 -13.62
CA GLN A 354 -5.31 5.49 -14.57
C GLN A 354 -4.16 6.48 -14.82
N PHE A 355 -4.43 7.79 -14.78
CA PHE A 355 -3.46 8.84 -15.10
C PHE A 355 -2.84 9.51 -13.85
N LYS A 356 -3.29 9.12 -12.65
CA LYS A 356 -2.93 9.72 -11.35
C LYS A 356 -3.00 11.25 -11.30
N THR A 357 -3.88 11.85 -12.10
CA THR A 357 -4.05 13.31 -12.20
C THR A 357 -5.52 13.70 -12.34
N ILE A 358 -5.86 14.93 -11.92
CA ILE A 358 -7.18 15.53 -12.03
C ILE A 358 -7.06 16.93 -12.64
N GLY A 359 -7.89 17.20 -13.64
CA GLY A 359 -8.08 18.55 -14.16
C GLY A 359 -8.88 19.41 -13.18
N LEU A 360 -8.28 20.46 -12.63
CA LEU A 360 -8.98 21.38 -11.73
C LEU A 360 -9.48 22.60 -12.51
N HIS A 361 -10.78 22.89 -12.35
CA HIS A 361 -11.41 24.12 -12.84
C HIS A 361 -11.50 25.22 -11.77
N ASN A 362 -11.42 24.84 -10.50
CA ASN A 362 -11.32 25.73 -9.34
C ASN A 362 -10.28 25.17 -8.36
N PRO A 363 -9.70 26.00 -7.48
CA PRO A 363 -8.75 25.52 -6.48
C PRO A 363 -9.39 24.59 -5.46
N ILE A 364 -8.66 23.57 -5.02
CA ILE A 364 -9.06 22.75 -3.86
C ILE A 364 -8.61 23.45 -2.58
N MET A 365 -9.49 23.53 -1.58
CA MET A 365 -9.15 24.08 -0.28
C MET A 365 -8.59 22.97 0.62
N LEU A 366 -7.32 23.07 0.97
CA LEU A 366 -6.66 22.19 1.94
C LEU A 366 -6.64 22.88 3.31
N THR A 367 -7.18 22.23 4.33
CA THR A 367 -7.33 22.78 5.68
C THR A 367 -6.84 21.80 6.74
N PHE A 368 -6.22 22.31 7.80
CA PHE A 368 -5.85 21.55 9.00
C PHE A 368 -6.38 22.27 10.24
N LYS A 369 -6.82 21.51 11.24
CA LYS A 369 -6.99 22.06 12.59
C LYS A 369 -5.64 22.52 13.13
N TYR A 370 -5.56 23.76 13.60
CA TYR A 370 -4.31 24.37 14.03
C TYR A 370 -4.53 25.42 15.11
N TYR A 371 -3.83 25.25 16.24
CA TYR A 371 -3.88 26.15 17.40
C TYR A 371 -2.49 26.65 17.80
N GLY A 372 -1.57 26.72 16.84
CA GLY A 372 -0.20 27.19 17.07
C GLY A 372 -0.01 28.67 16.73
N SER A 373 1.26 29.09 16.66
CA SER A 373 1.65 30.47 16.35
C SER A 373 1.40 30.87 14.89
N GLU A 374 1.39 32.16 14.59
CA GLU A 374 1.41 32.73 13.22
C GLU A 374 2.59 32.26 12.35
N ARG A 375 3.61 31.63 12.94
CA ARG A 375 4.74 31.01 12.21
C ARG A 375 4.39 29.65 11.60
N GLY A 376 3.20 29.13 11.88
CA GLY A 376 2.68 27.91 11.25
C GLY A 376 2.57 28.05 9.74
N GLY A 377 2.83 26.96 9.02
CA GLY A 377 2.67 26.91 7.56
C GLY A 377 2.27 25.53 7.12
N ILE A 378 1.50 25.46 6.03
CA ILE A 378 1.28 24.23 5.28
C ILE A 378 2.44 24.07 4.30
N TYR A 379 3.08 22.92 4.35
CA TYR A 379 4.18 22.56 3.47
C TYR A 379 3.81 21.34 2.65
N GLN A 380 4.31 21.29 1.41
CA GLN A 380 4.26 20.13 0.53
C GLN A 380 5.66 19.54 0.37
N LEU A 381 5.80 18.23 0.47
CA LEU A 381 7.06 17.55 0.17
C LEU A 381 7.24 17.46 -1.35
N VAL A 382 8.32 18.05 -1.86
CA VAL A 382 8.72 18.05 -3.28
C VAL A 382 10.22 17.80 -3.35
N ASP A 383 10.64 16.76 -4.07
CA ASP A 383 12.06 16.38 -4.23
C ASP A 383 12.81 16.31 -2.88
N ASP A 384 12.19 15.62 -1.90
CA ASP A 384 12.67 15.48 -0.52
C ASP A 384 12.82 16.79 0.27
N LYS A 385 12.30 17.91 -0.23
CA LYS A 385 12.29 19.21 0.45
C LYS A 385 10.87 19.65 0.80
N TRP A 386 10.72 20.25 1.98
CA TRP A 386 9.46 20.87 2.39
C TRP A 386 9.30 22.24 1.74
N ARG A 387 8.40 22.33 0.77
CA ARG A 387 8.07 23.56 0.06
C ARG A 387 6.86 24.22 0.70
N TYR A 388 7.04 25.43 1.24
CA TYR A 388 5.97 26.21 1.83
C TYR A 388 4.88 26.56 0.81
N LEU A 389 3.62 26.48 1.24
CA LEU A 389 2.44 26.97 0.53
C LEU A 389 1.83 28.14 1.32
N TYR A 390 1.46 29.22 0.64
CA TYR A 390 0.86 30.38 1.31
C TYR A 390 -0.35 29.94 2.15
N SER A 391 -0.22 30.13 3.46
CA SER A 391 -1.17 29.62 4.43
C SER A 391 -1.90 30.74 5.13
N ASN A 392 -3.20 30.58 5.33
CA ASN A 392 -4.04 31.49 6.09
C ASN A 392 -4.44 30.81 7.40
N ILE A 393 -4.10 31.41 8.53
CA ILE A 393 -4.46 30.94 9.87
C ILE A 393 -5.66 31.76 10.33
N LYS A 394 -6.79 31.08 10.59
CA LYS A 394 -8.01 31.72 11.06
C LYS A 394 -8.89 30.72 11.78
N ASP A 395 -9.57 31.16 12.85
CA ASP A 395 -10.64 30.41 13.51
C ASP A 395 -10.24 28.98 13.97
N GLY A 396 -8.99 28.78 14.41
CA GLY A 396 -8.48 27.48 14.85
C GLY A 396 -8.12 26.52 13.72
N GLU A 397 -8.00 27.04 12.50
CA GLU A 397 -7.61 26.31 11.30
C GLU A 397 -6.47 27.02 10.56
N ILE A 398 -5.65 26.24 9.85
CA ILE A 398 -4.70 26.72 8.86
C ILE A 398 -5.10 26.16 7.50
N SER A 399 -5.16 27.00 6.47
CA SER A 399 -5.63 26.60 5.14
C SER A 399 -4.78 27.15 4.01
N THR A 400 -4.75 26.43 2.89
CA THR A 400 -4.13 26.85 1.63
C THR A 400 -4.99 26.46 0.45
N LYS A 401 -4.83 27.17 -0.67
CA LYS A 401 -5.42 26.82 -1.96
C LYS A 401 -4.45 25.96 -2.75
N LEU A 402 -4.94 24.83 -3.27
CA LEU A 402 -4.23 24.01 -4.24
C LEU A 402 -4.78 24.35 -5.63
N ASP A 403 -4.05 25.19 -6.34
CA ASP A 403 -4.42 25.69 -7.66
C ASP A 403 -3.42 25.17 -8.69
N SER A 404 -3.74 24.01 -9.26
CA SER A 404 -2.98 23.43 -10.36
C SER A 404 -3.95 22.88 -11.38
N ARG A 405 -3.79 23.31 -12.63
CA ARG A 405 -4.62 22.82 -13.75
C ARG A 405 -4.61 21.29 -13.83
N PHE A 406 -3.50 20.65 -13.50
CA PHE A 406 -3.35 19.19 -13.45
C PHE A 406 -2.83 18.77 -12.08
N TYR A 407 -3.74 18.58 -11.13
CA TYR A 407 -3.40 18.19 -9.78
C TYR A 407 -3.04 16.69 -9.72
N ILE A 408 -1.91 16.34 -9.08
CA ILE A 408 -1.38 14.97 -9.00
C ILE A 408 -1.37 14.38 -7.58
N GLY A 409 -1.95 15.09 -6.60
CA GLY A 409 -1.79 14.73 -5.20
C GLY A 409 -0.48 15.26 -4.62
N GLY A 410 -0.06 14.70 -3.48
CA GLY A 410 1.17 15.09 -2.81
C GLY A 410 1.14 14.82 -1.31
N VAL A 411 2.30 14.94 -0.66
CA VAL A 411 2.45 14.79 0.78
C VAL A 411 2.47 16.17 1.43
N TYR A 412 1.61 16.37 2.44
CA TYR A 412 1.43 17.65 3.11
C TYR A 412 1.58 17.52 4.62
N ALA A 413 2.05 18.58 5.27
CA ALA A 413 2.12 18.68 6.72
C ALA A 413 2.02 20.14 7.18
N VAL A 414 1.64 20.35 8.44
CA VAL A 414 1.80 21.64 9.10
C VAL A 414 3.11 21.67 9.87
N ILE A 415 3.90 22.70 9.62
CA ILE A 415 5.24 22.90 10.21
C ILE A 415 5.32 24.34 10.72
N ILE A 416 5.90 24.52 11.90
CA ILE A 416 6.30 25.84 12.42
C ILE A 416 7.73 26.10 11.98
N ASP A 417 7.95 27.27 11.38
CA ASP A 417 9.27 27.77 11.03
C ASP A 417 9.68 28.86 12.02
N ASP A 418 10.57 28.53 12.94
CA ASP A 418 11.04 29.47 13.97
C ASP A 418 12.05 30.50 13.44
N SER A 419 12.59 30.29 12.24
CA SER A 419 13.44 31.27 11.58
C SER A 419 12.64 32.36 10.87
N TYR A 420 11.35 32.09 10.59
CA TYR A 420 10.47 33.03 9.92
C TYR A 420 10.31 34.33 10.72
N THR A 421 10.63 35.44 10.07
CA THR A 421 10.44 36.79 10.58
C THR A 421 9.51 37.56 9.65
N GLU A 422 8.42 38.06 10.21
CA GLU A 422 7.50 38.91 9.48
C GLU A 422 8.14 40.29 9.17
N LEU A 423 7.95 40.75 7.93
CA LEU A 423 8.48 42.03 7.45
C LEU A 423 7.38 43.11 7.45
N LYS A 424 7.74 44.30 7.92
CA LYS A 424 6.78 45.37 8.25
C LYS A 424 6.06 45.96 7.04
N ASP A 425 6.71 45.94 5.88
CA ASP A 425 6.26 46.57 4.63
C ASP A 425 5.68 45.57 3.63
N VAL A 426 5.53 44.30 4.02
CA VAL A 426 5.01 43.23 3.16
C VAL A 426 3.52 42.97 3.41
N HIS A 427 3.06 43.02 4.67
CA HIS A 427 1.68 42.64 5.02
C HIS A 427 0.63 43.40 4.20
N SER A 428 0.79 44.71 4.02
CA SER A 428 -0.16 45.54 3.27
C SER A 428 0.18 45.66 1.78
N ASN A 429 1.21 44.97 1.29
CA ASN A 429 1.60 45.02 -0.11
C ASN A 429 0.72 44.08 -0.95
N TRP A 430 0.40 44.49 -2.17
CA TRP A 430 -0.43 43.73 -3.11
C TRP A 430 0.20 42.37 -3.49
N ALA A 431 1.53 42.25 -3.46
CA ALA A 431 2.28 41.01 -3.68
C ALA A 431 2.68 40.31 -2.36
N GLY A 432 2.04 40.66 -1.24
CA GLY A 432 2.43 40.18 0.08
C GLY A 432 2.44 38.66 0.19
N GLN A 433 1.46 37.98 -0.41
CA GLN A 433 1.35 36.52 -0.37
C GLN A 433 2.55 35.83 -1.04
N GLU A 434 2.94 36.33 -2.21
CA GLU A 434 4.02 35.82 -3.02
C GLU A 434 5.38 36.11 -2.36
N ILE A 435 5.54 37.32 -1.80
CA ILE A 435 6.73 37.72 -1.03
C ILE A 435 6.88 36.83 0.22
N TYR A 436 5.83 36.66 1.02
CA TYR A 436 5.89 35.76 2.17
C TYR A 436 6.22 34.33 1.77
N THR A 437 5.68 33.87 0.64
CA THR A 437 5.99 32.54 0.14
C THR A 437 7.47 32.40 -0.24
N PHE A 438 8.04 33.39 -0.92
CA PHE A 438 9.44 33.36 -1.32
C PHE A 438 10.40 33.52 -0.14
N ILE A 439 10.01 34.25 0.91
CA ILE A 439 10.77 34.31 2.17
C ILE A 439 10.82 32.92 2.81
N ARG A 440 9.67 32.26 2.96
CA ARG A 440 9.58 30.92 3.59
C ARG A 440 10.08 29.77 2.72
N ARG A 441 10.46 30.06 1.47
CA ARG A 441 11.18 29.13 0.57
C ARG A 441 12.67 29.48 0.46
N ASP A 442 13.16 30.42 1.27
CA ASP A 442 14.54 30.91 1.27
C ASP A 442 15.01 31.51 -0.07
N TYR A 443 14.09 31.89 -0.95
CA TYR A 443 14.42 32.51 -2.24
C TYR A 443 14.81 33.97 -2.09
N ILE A 444 14.18 34.68 -1.14
CA ILE A 444 14.47 36.07 -0.81
C ILE A 444 14.63 36.24 0.69
N THR A 445 15.35 37.27 1.09
CA THR A 445 15.50 37.65 2.50
C THR A 445 15.20 39.13 2.68
N GLY A 446 14.69 39.48 3.86
CA GLY A 446 14.50 40.88 4.24
C GLY A 446 15.81 41.56 4.64
N TYR A 447 15.77 42.88 4.74
CA TYR A 447 16.85 43.69 5.28
C TYR A 447 16.87 43.64 6.81
N SER A 448 17.99 44.05 7.41
CA SER A 448 18.17 44.08 8.87
C SER A 448 17.20 45.02 9.60
N ASP A 449 16.62 45.99 8.89
CA ASP A 449 15.59 46.91 9.39
C ASP A 449 14.17 46.30 9.39
N LYS A 450 14.04 45.00 9.05
CA LYS A 450 12.78 44.24 8.91
C LYS A 450 11.89 44.73 7.77
N THR A 451 12.50 45.15 6.66
CA THR A 451 11.80 45.52 5.42
C THR A 451 12.19 44.62 4.25
N PHE A 452 11.36 44.54 3.22
CA PHE A 452 11.70 43.95 1.92
C PHE A 452 11.90 45.01 0.82
N ARG A 453 11.24 46.17 0.97
CA ARG A 453 11.18 47.27 0.00
C ARG A 453 10.55 46.83 -1.32
N PRO A 454 9.30 46.32 -1.30
CA PRO A 454 8.64 45.75 -2.48
C PRO A 454 8.57 46.70 -3.69
N GLU A 455 8.40 47.99 -3.44
CA GLU A 455 8.26 49.02 -4.47
C GLU A 455 9.60 49.53 -5.04
N ALA A 456 10.73 49.10 -4.47
CA ALA A 456 12.04 49.46 -4.99
C ALA A 456 12.32 48.73 -6.31
N SER A 457 13.01 49.41 -7.22
CA SER A 457 13.49 48.79 -8.46
C SER A 457 14.50 47.68 -8.14
N ILE A 458 14.38 46.55 -8.82
CA ILE A 458 15.35 45.44 -8.71
C ILE A 458 16.49 45.61 -9.72
N THR A 459 17.71 45.32 -9.31
CA THR A 459 18.87 45.34 -10.19
C THR A 459 18.95 44.09 -11.06
N ARG A 460 19.68 44.17 -12.17
CA ARG A 460 19.90 43.03 -13.08
C ARG A 460 20.52 41.84 -12.36
N ALA A 461 21.50 42.08 -11.49
CA ALA A 461 22.14 41.04 -10.71
C ALA A 461 21.18 40.40 -9.70
N GLU A 462 20.43 41.20 -8.93
CA GLU A 462 19.42 40.68 -7.99
C GLU A 462 18.34 39.84 -8.70
N PHE A 463 17.89 40.28 -9.88
CA PHE A 463 16.93 39.51 -10.68
C PHE A 463 17.49 38.14 -11.08
N ILE A 464 18.71 38.09 -11.60
CA ILE A 464 19.35 36.82 -11.99
C ILE A 464 19.60 35.92 -10.77
N THR A 465 19.97 36.49 -9.62
CA THR A 465 20.08 35.75 -8.36
C THR A 465 18.75 35.11 -7.98
N LEU A 466 17.66 35.88 -8.01
CA LEU A 466 16.34 35.37 -7.65
C LEU A 466 15.85 34.32 -8.65
N LEU A 467 16.02 34.56 -9.95
CA LEU A 467 15.67 33.60 -11.00
C LEU A 467 16.43 32.28 -10.81
N GLY A 468 17.74 32.34 -10.55
CA GLY A 468 18.56 31.14 -10.32
C GLY A 468 18.13 30.34 -9.09
N ARG A 469 17.71 31.01 -8.01
CA ARG A 469 17.15 30.34 -6.82
C ARG A 469 15.80 29.67 -7.10
N VAL A 470 14.90 30.37 -7.79
CA VAL A 470 13.56 29.84 -8.12
C VAL A 470 13.64 28.64 -9.08
N MET A 471 14.57 28.67 -10.03
CA MET A 471 14.83 27.58 -10.97
C MET A 471 15.79 26.51 -10.41
N GLU A 472 16.21 26.63 -9.16
CA GLU A 472 17.13 25.72 -8.47
C GLU A 472 18.39 25.38 -9.29
N TRP A 473 19.05 26.40 -9.87
CA TRP A 473 20.27 26.18 -10.61
C TRP A 473 21.35 25.53 -9.74
N ASP A 474 22.02 24.53 -10.30
CA ASP A 474 23.14 23.87 -9.66
C ASP A 474 24.34 24.84 -9.49
N ASN A 475 25.27 24.44 -8.62
CA ASN A 475 26.47 25.20 -8.31
C ASN A 475 27.65 24.95 -9.28
N ASP A 476 27.44 24.25 -10.40
CA ASP A 476 28.46 24.09 -11.44
C ASP A 476 28.61 25.39 -12.24
N VAL A 477 29.71 26.08 -11.95
CA VAL A 477 29.98 27.41 -12.46
C VAL A 477 31.32 27.42 -13.18
N ASN A 478 31.29 27.80 -14.45
CA ASN A 478 32.49 28.14 -15.21
C ASN A 478 32.66 29.67 -15.30
N HIS A 479 33.55 30.21 -14.47
CA HIS A 479 33.86 31.64 -14.44
C HIS A 479 34.54 32.18 -15.70
N ASP A 480 35.07 31.33 -16.59
CA ASP A 480 35.60 31.82 -17.86
C ASP A 480 34.51 32.44 -18.74
N GLN A 481 33.24 32.02 -18.56
CA GLN A 481 32.11 32.55 -19.30
C GLN A 481 31.84 34.04 -19.05
N ILE A 482 32.18 34.55 -17.86
CA ILE A 482 31.97 35.96 -17.52
C ILE A 482 33.11 36.88 -17.96
N LYS A 483 34.28 36.35 -18.30
CA LYS A 483 35.43 37.14 -18.77
C LYS A 483 35.15 37.86 -20.10
N LYS A 484 34.11 37.45 -20.82
CA LYS A 484 33.61 38.19 -22.00
C LYS A 484 33.04 39.56 -21.66
N PHE A 485 32.63 39.77 -20.40
CA PHE A 485 32.12 41.05 -19.93
C PHE A 485 33.27 41.94 -19.47
N SER A 486 33.35 43.18 -19.97
CA SER A 486 34.41 44.12 -19.61
C SER A 486 34.34 44.59 -18.15
N ASP A 487 33.16 44.52 -17.53
CA ASP A 487 32.89 44.87 -16.13
C ASP A 487 32.87 43.66 -15.18
N TYR A 488 33.36 42.47 -15.59
CA TYR A 488 33.30 41.25 -14.79
C TYR A 488 33.92 41.37 -13.39
N ASN A 489 34.98 42.18 -13.25
CA ASN A 489 35.64 42.45 -11.96
C ASN A 489 34.72 43.18 -10.96
N THR A 490 33.61 43.76 -11.41
CA THR A 490 32.65 44.48 -10.56
C THR A 490 31.53 43.59 -10.02
N PHE A 491 31.46 42.32 -10.45
CA PHE A 491 30.31 41.45 -10.14
C PHE A 491 30.25 41.04 -8.67
N GLY A 492 31.41 40.98 -7.99
CA GLY A 492 31.47 40.60 -6.58
C GLY A 492 30.76 39.26 -6.32
N TYR A 493 29.89 39.24 -5.31
CA TYR A 493 29.12 38.05 -4.91
C TYR A 493 28.11 37.56 -5.96
N TYR A 494 27.84 38.35 -7.01
CA TYR A 494 26.97 37.94 -8.10
C TYR A 494 27.69 37.16 -9.21
N GLY A 495 29.02 37.06 -9.14
CA GLY A 495 29.85 36.45 -10.20
C GLY A 495 29.38 35.05 -10.59
N ASP A 496 29.09 34.21 -9.60
CA ASP A 496 28.71 32.81 -9.78
C ASP A 496 27.40 32.68 -10.56
N VAL A 497 26.37 33.39 -10.11
CA VAL A 497 25.04 33.30 -10.73
C VAL A 497 25.00 33.97 -12.11
N ILE A 498 25.78 35.03 -12.32
CA ILE A 498 25.93 35.65 -13.64
C ILE A 498 26.66 34.68 -14.58
N ALA A 499 27.69 33.98 -14.11
CA ALA A 499 28.38 32.96 -14.89
C ALA A 499 27.47 31.81 -15.27
N LYS A 500 26.63 31.33 -14.34
CA LYS A 500 25.62 30.31 -14.61
C LYS A 500 24.57 30.78 -15.63
N ALA A 501 23.98 31.97 -15.43
CA ALA A 501 23.03 32.53 -16.38
C ALA A 501 23.63 32.70 -17.79
N THR A 502 24.93 33.02 -17.86
CA THR A 502 25.68 33.15 -19.10
C THR A 502 25.89 31.81 -19.79
N SER A 503 26.26 30.76 -19.05
CA SER A 503 26.46 29.41 -19.62
C SER A 503 25.14 28.80 -20.11
N LEU A 504 24.03 29.11 -19.44
CA LEU A 504 22.67 28.78 -19.87
C LEU A 504 22.18 29.61 -21.06
N LYS A 505 22.99 30.56 -21.55
CA LYS A 505 22.68 31.47 -22.67
C LYS A 505 21.44 32.34 -22.42
N LEU A 506 21.07 32.55 -21.16
CA LEU A 506 19.95 33.41 -20.77
C LEU A 506 20.33 34.90 -20.87
N ILE A 507 21.61 35.23 -20.69
CA ILE A 507 22.14 36.60 -20.76
C ILE A 507 23.33 36.72 -21.72
N ASN A 508 23.37 37.85 -22.45
CA ASN A 508 24.45 38.18 -23.39
C ASN A 508 25.19 39.50 -23.08
N GLY A 509 24.73 40.26 -22.08
CA GLY A 509 25.25 41.60 -21.81
C GLY A 509 24.76 42.64 -22.82
N TYR A 510 25.36 43.83 -22.76
CA TYR A 510 25.08 44.97 -23.63
C TYR A 510 26.07 45.04 -24.80
N ALA A 511 25.76 45.91 -25.77
CA ALA A 511 26.60 46.13 -26.95
C ALA A 511 28.01 46.68 -26.63
N ASP A 512 28.20 47.30 -25.46
CA ASP A 512 29.49 47.77 -24.94
C ASP A 512 30.28 46.65 -24.22
N ASN A 513 29.87 45.40 -24.38
CA ASN A 513 30.42 44.21 -23.73
C ASN A 513 30.32 44.25 -22.19
N THR A 514 29.40 45.01 -21.59
CA THR A 514 29.20 45.00 -20.12
C THR A 514 27.95 44.22 -19.71
N PHE A 515 27.83 43.83 -18.44
CA PHE A 515 26.60 43.29 -17.86
C PHE A 515 25.82 44.33 -17.04
N LYS A 516 26.50 45.28 -16.39
CA LYS A 516 25.96 46.33 -15.51
C LYS A 516 25.14 45.76 -14.33
N PRO A 517 25.75 45.03 -13.39
CA PRO A 517 25.05 44.26 -12.37
C PRO A 517 24.12 45.09 -11.48
N THR A 518 24.53 46.32 -11.12
CA THR A 518 23.79 47.22 -10.23
C THR A 518 22.75 48.10 -10.95
N LYS A 519 22.69 48.03 -12.28
CA LYS A 519 21.69 48.78 -13.05
C LYS A 519 20.30 48.16 -12.81
N PRO A 520 19.26 48.96 -12.52
CA PRO A 520 17.89 48.49 -12.51
C PRO A 520 17.52 47.81 -13.84
N ILE A 521 16.84 46.68 -13.76
CA ILE A 521 16.36 45.95 -14.94
C ILE A 521 14.98 46.47 -15.37
N ASN A 522 14.72 46.50 -16.67
CA ASN A 522 13.43 46.92 -17.22
C ASN A 522 12.60 45.73 -17.76
N TYR A 523 11.31 45.97 -18.01
CA TYR A 523 10.38 44.93 -18.44
C TYR A 523 10.81 44.24 -19.76
N LYS A 524 11.39 45.00 -20.69
CA LYS A 524 11.90 44.47 -21.96
C LYS A 524 13.05 43.48 -21.76
N GLU A 525 13.96 43.79 -20.84
CA GLU A 525 15.08 42.91 -20.51
C GLU A 525 14.61 41.64 -19.80
N ILE A 526 13.61 41.75 -18.90
CA ILE A 526 12.98 40.59 -18.25
C ILE A 526 12.34 39.65 -19.28
N GLU A 527 11.52 40.18 -20.19
CA GLU A 527 10.90 39.39 -21.26
C GLU A 527 11.96 38.66 -22.09
N PHE A 528 13.03 39.38 -22.48
CA PHE A 528 14.12 38.83 -23.28
C PHE A 528 14.84 37.66 -22.60
N ILE A 529 15.04 37.75 -21.27
CA ILE A 529 15.68 36.68 -20.49
C ILE A 529 14.73 35.49 -20.36
N LEU A 530 13.47 35.71 -20.00
CA LEU A 530 12.50 34.64 -19.78
C LEU A 530 12.15 33.88 -21.06
N GLN A 531 12.09 34.56 -22.21
CA GLN A 531 11.90 33.92 -23.52
C GLN A 531 13.05 32.98 -23.94
N ARG A 532 14.19 33.01 -23.23
CA ARG A 532 15.30 32.07 -23.48
C ARG A 532 15.21 30.81 -22.65
N ILE A 533 14.30 30.76 -21.69
CA ILE A 533 14.01 29.55 -20.93
C ILE A 533 13.23 28.60 -21.86
N PRO A 534 13.67 27.35 -22.07
CA PRO A 534 13.07 26.44 -23.06
C PRO A 534 11.55 26.29 -22.94
N ASN A 535 11.03 26.19 -21.70
CA ASN A 535 9.60 26.03 -21.42
C ASN A 535 8.81 27.35 -21.38
N ASN A 536 9.46 28.50 -21.60
CA ASN A 536 8.85 29.83 -21.49
C ASN A 536 9.15 30.74 -22.70
N ASN A 537 9.47 30.15 -23.86
CA ASN A 537 9.92 30.89 -25.06
C ASN A 537 8.88 31.85 -25.68
N LYS A 538 7.60 31.73 -25.28
CA LYS A 538 6.49 32.60 -25.71
C LYS A 538 6.11 33.64 -24.66
N PHE A 539 6.86 33.73 -23.56
CA PHE A 539 6.55 34.64 -22.45
C PHE A 539 6.30 36.07 -22.93
N LYS A 540 5.22 36.67 -22.43
CA LYS A 540 4.92 38.09 -22.59
C LYS A 540 4.56 38.66 -21.23
N TRP A 541 5.17 39.79 -20.87
CA TRP A 541 4.88 40.49 -19.63
C TRP A 541 3.41 40.93 -19.54
N SER A 542 2.75 41.17 -20.68
CA SER A 542 1.32 41.50 -20.71
C SER A 542 0.45 40.44 -20.05
N GLU A 543 0.84 39.16 -20.07
CA GLU A 543 0.10 38.09 -19.39
C GLU A 543 0.15 38.23 -17.86
N ILE A 544 1.28 38.72 -17.34
CA ILE A 544 1.46 39.01 -15.90
C ILE A 544 0.73 40.29 -15.53
N GLU A 545 0.80 41.31 -16.38
CA GLU A 545 0.07 42.57 -16.21
C GLU A 545 -1.44 42.35 -16.11
N ASP A 546 -2.00 41.52 -16.98
CA ASP A 546 -3.42 41.14 -16.93
C ASP A 546 -3.74 40.47 -15.59
N LYS A 547 -2.95 39.49 -15.15
CA LYS A 547 -3.11 38.82 -13.84
C LYS A 547 -3.04 39.81 -12.68
N MET A 548 -2.06 40.72 -12.67
CA MET A 548 -1.94 41.77 -11.64
C MET A 548 -3.21 42.64 -11.58
N MET A 549 -3.78 42.99 -12.73
CA MET A 549 -5.00 43.79 -12.78
C MET A 549 -6.22 43.00 -12.30
N TYR A 550 -6.42 41.77 -12.77
CA TYR A 550 -7.60 40.96 -12.44
C TYR A 550 -7.57 40.42 -11.00
N GLU A 551 -6.41 39.99 -10.52
CA GLU A 551 -6.27 39.29 -9.24
C GLU A 551 -5.93 40.22 -8.08
N ARG A 552 -5.30 41.37 -8.37
CA ARG A 552 -4.76 42.30 -7.36
C ARG A 552 -5.16 43.75 -7.56
N TYR A 553 -5.96 44.06 -8.59
CA TYR A 553 -6.38 45.43 -8.93
C TYR A 553 -5.21 46.42 -9.05
N THR A 554 -4.03 45.91 -9.45
CA THR A 554 -2.77 46.67 -9.49
C THR A 554 -2.31 46.83 -10.94
N ARG A 555 -1.83 48.02 -11.29
CA ARG A 555 -1.35 48.35 -12.64
C ARG A 555 0.16 48.26 -12.72
N SER A 556 0.66 47.48 -13.66
CA SER A 556 2.08 47.44 -14.01
C SER A 556 2.53 48.76 -14.66
N LYS A 557 3.76 49.20 -14.36
CA LYS A 557 4.34 50.40 -15.00
C LYS A 557 4.76 50.14 -16.45
N SER A 558 4.75 48.88 -16.90
CA SER A 558 4.95 48.48 -18.31
C SER A 558 3.93 49.11 -19.27
N ILE A 559 2.71 49.39 -18.79
CA ILE A 559 1.62 50.00 -19.58
C ILE A 559 2.05 51.32 -20.22
N LEU A 560 2.85 52.10 -19.48
CA LEU A 560 3.36 53.39 -19.95
C LEU A 560 4.56 53.20 -20.88
N SER A 561 5.47 52.29 -20.51
CA SER A 561 6.65 51.96 -21.31
C SER A 561 7.32 50.69 -20.79
N LYS A 562 7.73 49.79 -21.70
CA LYS A 562 8.57 48.62 -21.37
C LYS A 562 10.00 48.96 -20.96
N GLU A 563 10.43 50.21 -21.18
CA GLU A 563 11.74 50.70 -20.73
C GLU A 563 11.74 51.12 -19.25
N ASN A 564 10.56 51.17 -18.61
CA ASN A 564 10.45 51.43 -17.17
C ASN A 564 11.07 50.29 -16.35
N ASN A 565 11.65 50.64 -15.21
CA ASN A 565 12.24 49.67 -14.30
C ASN A 565 11.16 48.89 -13.56
N ILE A 566 11.39 47.60 -13.39
CA ILE A 566 10.50 46.69 -12.66
C ILE A 566 10.81 46.71 -11.17
N THR A 567 9.77 46.59 -10.35
CA THR A 567 9.88 46.55 -8.89
C THR A 567 10.15 45.13 -8.38
N LYS A 568 10.64 45.02 -7.13
CA LYS A 568 10.86 43.73 -6.46
C LYS A 568 9.55 42.94 -6.30
N ALA A 569 8.45 43.61 -5.96
CA ALA A 569 7.12 42.99 -5.86
C ALA A 569 6.65 42.39 -7.18
N GLU A 570 6.77 43.13 -8.28
CA GLU A 570 6.41 42.65 -9.62
C GLU A 570 7.22 41.42 -10.04
N VAL A 571 8.53 41.40 -9.76
CA VAL A 571 9.36 40.22 -10.06
C VAL A 571 8.96 39.01 -9.23
N VAL A 572 8.75 39.19 -7.92
CA VAL A 572 8.34 38.09 -7.05
C VAL A 572 6.98 37.52 -7.48
N TYR A 573 6.00 38.39 -7.74
CA TYR A 573 4.69 37.99 -8.24
C TYR A 573 4.80 37.21 -9.56
N MET A 574 5.55 37.73 -10.53
CA MET A 574 5.78 37.05 -11.81
C MET A 574 6.40 35.65 -11.61
N LEU A 575 7.52 35.57 -10.89
CA LEU A 575 8.25 34.31 -10.73
C LEU A 575 7.43 33.28 -9.96
N TYR A 576 6.64 33.71 -8.96
CA TYR A 576 5.73 32.83 -8.24
C TYR A 576 4.71 32.17 -9.16
N HIS A 577 4.06 32.94 -10.02
CA HIS A 577 3.08 32.40 -10.97
C HIS A 577 3.73 31.51 -12.03
N LEU A 578 4.88 31.90 -12.57
CA LEU A 578 5.60 31.07 -13.55
C LEU A 578 6.03 29.72 -12.94
N GLN A 579 6.50 29.69 -11.70
CA GLN A 579 6.89 28.46 -11.01
C GLN A 579 5.67 27.55 -10.77
N ASN A 580 4.55 28.11 -10.31
CA ASN A 580 3.32 27.33 -10.07
C ASN A 580 2.67 26.81 -11.37
N GLU A 581 2.85 27.53 -12.48
CA GLU A 581 2.41 27.10 -13.82
C GLU A 581 3.36 26.08 -14.47
N GLY A 582 4.49 25.76 -13.84
CA GLY A 582 5.52 24.85 -14.38
C GLY A 582 6.24 25.40 -15.61
N LYS A 583 6.29 26.73 -15.75
CA LYS A 583 6.96 27.41 -16.86
C LYS A 583 8.46 27.65 -16.60
N ILE A 584 8.88 27.63 -15.34
CA ILE A 584 10.28 27.79 -14.90
C ILE A 584 10.64 26.81 -13.80
#